data_AF-A0A2V4C5F4-F1
#
_entry.id   AF-A0A2V4C5F4-F1
#
_cell.length_a   1.000
_cell.length_b   1.000
_cell.length_c   1.000
_cell.angle_alpha   90.00
_cell.angle_beta   90.00
_cell.angle_gamma   90.00
#
_symmetry.space_group_name_H-M   'P 1'
#
loop_
_entity.id
_entity.type
_entity.pdbx_description
1 polymer ?
#
loop_
_entity_poly.entity_id
_entity_poly.type
_entity_poly.pdbx_seq_one_letter_code
_entity_poly.pdbx_strand_id
1 'polypeptide(L)' 'MRKNAILYICDKSDGKQAARSKLFDKWYKNYSWEMVEKHDGKLVYPNSPESEYVSLIVNTVNPYANNVIEAFSFIMESDK' A
#
# COMPACT_ATOMS: atom_id res chain seq x y z
N MET A 1 20.99 0.85 -9.02
CA MET A 1 20.09 0.58 -7.86
C MET A 1 18.66 0.97 -8.23
N ARG A 2 17.67 0.12 -7.95
CA ARG A 2 16.26 0.38 -8.31
C ARG A 2 15.65 1.31 -7.25
N LYS A 3 15.17 2.48 -7.66
CA LYS A 3 14.56 3.51 -6.79
C LYS A 3 13.03 3.45 -6.83
N ASN A 4 12.48 2.26 -7.02
CA ASN A 4 11.08 2.11 -7.38
C ASN A 4 10.19 2.11 -6.15
N ALA A 5 8.95 2.55 -6.33
CA ALA A 5 7.84 2.34 -5.42
C ALA A 5 6.69 1.66 -6.21
N ILE A 6 5.91 0.84 -5.53
CA ILE A 6 4.74 0.15 -6.08
C ILE A 6 3.57 0.44 -5.17
N LEU A 7 2.45 0.86 -5.75
CA LEU A 7 1.17 0.95 -5.07
C LEU A 7 0.28 -0.19 -5.55
N TYR A 8 -0.23 -0.97 -4.61
CA TYR A 8 -1.15 -2.06 -4.87
C TYR A 8 -2.51 -1.74 -4.26
N ILE A 9 -3.53 -1.58 -5.11
CA ILE A 9 -4.89 -1.23 -4.71
C ILE A 9 -5.78 -2.47 -4.88
N CYS A 10 -6.42 -2.90 -3.81
CA CYS A 10 -7.40 -3.97 -3.84
C CYS A 10 -8.78 -3.40 -4.19
N ASP A 11 -9.02 -3.16 -5.49
CA ASP A 11 -10.31 -2.68 -6.00
C ASP A 11 -11.50 -3.45 -5.39
N LYS A 12 -12.61 -2.79 -5.08
CA LYS A 12 -13.76 -3.42 -4.44
C LYS A 12 -14.76 -4.03 -5.45
N SER A 13 -14.64 -3.79 -6.76
CA SER A 13 -15.68 -4.09 -7.75
C SER A 13 -16.30 -5.51 -7.71
N ASP A 14 -15.55 -6.54 -7.27
CA ASP A 14 -16.04 -7.92 -7.14
C ASP A 14 -16.26 -8.39 -5.68
N GLY A 15 -16.14 -7.49 -4.70
CA GLY A 15 -16.24 -7.76 -3.26
C GLY A 15 -15.07 -8.52 -2.64
N LYS A 16 -14.00 -8.85 -3.40
CA LYS A 16 -12.90 -9.71 -2.94
C LYS A 16 -11.67 -8.97 -2.45
N GLN A 17 -11.78 -7.68 -2.15
CA GLN A 17 -10.65 -6.84 -1.77
C GLN A 17 -9.87 -7.37 -0.55
N ALA A 18 -10.56 -7.87 0.48
CA ALA A 18 -9.90 -8.45 1.65
C ALA A 18 -9.15 -9.75 1.33
N ALA A 19 -9.64 -10.55 0.38
CA ALA A 19 -8.96 -11.76 -0.06
C ALA A 19 -7.71 -11.43 -0.87
N ARG A 20 -7.76 -10.39 -1.73
CA ARG A 20 -6.59 -9.85 -2.44
C ARG A 20 -5.53 -9.32 -1.48
N SER A 21 -5.92 -8.54 -0.48
CA SER A 21 -5.00 -8.05 0.57
C SER A 21 -4.27 -9.21 1.25
N LYS A 22 -5.01 -10.23 1.71
CA LYS A 22 -4.40 -11.43 2.34
C LYS A 22 -3.48 -12.21 1.41
N LEU A 23 -3.84 -12.32 0.12
CA LEU A 23 -2.98 -12.98 -0.86
C LEU A 23 -1.70 -12.18 -1.10
N PHE A 24 -1.82 -10.86 -1.15
CA PHE A 24 -0.68 -9.95 -1.31
C PHE A 24 0.23 -9.97 -0.09
N ASP A 25 -0.31 -10.04 1.13
CA ASP A 25 0.49 -10.22 2.36
C ASP A 25 1.28 -11.52 2.33
N LYS A 26 0.64 -12.61 1.90
CA LYS A 26 1.31 -13.91 1.74
C LYS A 26 2.41 -13.85 0.67
N TRP A 27 2.14 -13.19 -0.46
CA TRP A 27 3.14 -12.98 -1.49
C TRP A 27 4.32 -12.17 -0.97
N TYR A 28 4.07 -11.04 -0.31
CA TYR A 28 5.11 -10.18 0.25
C TYR A 28 5.97 -10.95 1.26
N LYS A 29 5.35 -11.71 2.17
CA LYS A 29 6.08 -12.53 3.14
C LYS A 29 7.02 -13.56 2.49
N ASN A 30 6.65 -14.08 1.32
CA ASN A 30 7.41 -15.13 0.64
C ASN A 30 8.50 -14.57 -0.30
N TYR A 31 8.35 -13.34 -0.77
CA TYR A 31 9.18 -12.77 -1.84
C TYR A 31 9.77 -11.39 -1.50
N SER A 32 9.62 -10.91 -0.26
CA SER A 32 10.25 -9.67 0.16
C SER A 32 11.78 -9.80 0.13
N TRP A 33 12.44 -8.68 -0.14
CA TRP A 33 13.89 -8.55 -0.14
C TRP A 33 14.31 -7.58 0.97
N GLU A 34 15.56 -7.66 1.41
CA GLU A 34 16.10 -6.82 2.51
C GLU A 34 15.98 -5.30 2.25
N MET A 35 15.87 -4.89 0.98
CA MET A 35 15.87 -3.48 0.59
C MET A 35 14.47 -2.93 0.26
N VAL A 36 13.38 -3.61 0.65
CA VAL A 36 12.03 -3.09 0.46
C VAL A 36 11.24 -3.09 1.75
N GLU A 37 10.42 -2.05 1.93
CA GLU A 37 9.48 -1.92 3.04
C GLU A 37 8.06 -1.85 2.50
N LYS A 38 7.13 -2.45 3.23
CA LYS A 38 5.69 -2.45 2.91
C LYS A 38 4.92 -1.66 3.95
N HIS A 39 4.06 -0.77 3.49
CA HIS A 39 3.14 0.01 4.32
C HIS A 39 1.71 -0.26 3.85
N ASP A 40 0.86 -0.63 4.78
CA ASP A 40 -0.56 -0.89 4.51
C ASP A 40 -1.40 0.31 4.92
N GLY A 41 -2.47 0.53 4.17
CA GLY A 41 -3.40 1.61 4.39
C GLY A 41 -4.78 1.26 3.86
N LYS A 42 -5.72 2.15 4.16
CA LYS A 42 -7.09 2.03 3.69
C LYS A 42 -7.47 3.34 3.01
N LEU A 43 -7.67 3.30 1.70
CA LEU A 43 -8.13 4.46 0.95
C LEU A 43 -9.61 4.63 1.23
N VAL A 44 -10.00 5.79 1.77
CA VAL A 44 -11.41 6.14 1.98
C VAL A 44 -11.77 7.28 1.04
N TYR A 45 -12.95 7.18 0.43
CA TYR A 45 -13.43 8.17 -0.52
C TYR A 45 -14.35 9.17 0.19
N PRO A 46 -14.13 10.49 0.02
CA PRO A 46 -15.04 11.49 0.60
C PRO A 46 -16.48 11.24 0.18
N ASN A 47 -17.39 11.20 1.16
CA ASN A 47 -18.82 10.93 0.96
C ASN A 47 -19.19 9.49 0.53
N SER A 48 -18.29 8.53 0.71
CA SER A 48 -18.58 7.11 0.49
C SER A 48 -18.28 6.30 1.75
N PRO A 49 -19.16 5.36 2.16
CA PRO A 49 -18.81 4.37 3.19
C PRO A 49 -17.81 3.34 2.65
N GLU A 50 -17.51 3.37 1.35
CA GLU A 50 -16.61 2.45 0.70
C GLU A 50 -15.15 2.83 0.93
N SER A 51 -14.33 1.80 0.93
CA SER A 51 -12.91 1.93 1.15
C SER A 51 -12.20 0.73 0.55
N GLU A 52 -10.94 0.95 0.18
CA GLU A 52 -10.09 -0.01 -0.49
C GLU A 52 -8.85 -0.29 0.35
N TYR A 53 -8.45 -1.56 0.42
CA TYR A 53 -7.15 -1.91 0.98
C TYR A 53 -6.05 -1.52 0.00
N VAL A 54 -5.06 -0.78 0.49
CA VAL A 54 -3.93 -0.33 -0.32
C VAL A 54 -2.63 -0.69 0.38
N SER A 55 -1.66 -1.17 -0.39
CA SER A 55 -0.31 -1.43 0.09
C SER A 55 0.71 -0.66 -0.75
N LEU A 56 1.58 0.10 -0.10
CA LEU A 56 2.78 0.66 -0.69
C LEU A 56 3.95 -0.31 -0.45
N ILE A 57 4.75 -0.58 -1.48
CA ILE A 57 6.09 -1.15 -1.34
C ILE A 57 7.10 -0.13 -1.86
N VAL A 58 8.06 0.26 -1.04
CA VAL A 58 9.11 1.21 -1.42
C VAL A 58 10.48 0.59 -1.23
N ASN A 59 11.39 0.84 -2.16
CA ASN A 59 12.78 0.47 -1.98
C ASN A 59 13.46 1.41 -0.98
N THR A 60 14.10 0.88 0.07
CA THR A 60 14.74 1.67 1.13
C THR A 60 15.96 2.47 0.66
N VAL A 61 16.57 2.09 -0.48
CA VAL A 61 17.65 2.88 -1.10
C VAL A 61 17.13 3.99 -2.01
N ASN A 62 15.81 4.15 -2.14
CA ASN A 62 15.24 5.31 -2.82
C ASN A 62 15.49 6.57 -1.97
N PRO A 63 16.19 7.60 -2.50
CA PRO A 63 16.46 8.83 -1.74
C PRO A 63 15.19 9.58 -1.31
N TYR A 64 14.05 9.28 -1.92
CA TYR A 64 12.75 9.86 -1.58
C TYR A 64 11.84 8.88 -0.82
N ALA A 65 12.36 7.76 -0.31
CA ALA A 65 11.54 6.74 0.37
C ALA A 65 10.67 7.35 1.47
N ASN A 66 11.28 8.14 2.36
CA ASN A 66 10.56 8.82 3.44
C ASN A 66 9.46 9.74 2.92
N ASN A 67 9.72 10.54 1.89
CA ASN A 67 8.70 11.43 1.33
C ASN A 67 7.52 10.66 0.74
N VAL A 68 7.78 9.52 0.10
CA VAL A 68 6.73 8.65 -0.46
C VAL A 68 5.92 7.99 0.66
N ILE A 69 6.58 7.51 1.72
CA ILE A 69 5.92 6.94 2.90
C ILE A 69 5.06 7.99 3.60
N GLU A 70 5.60 9.19 3.83
CA GLU A 70 4.88 10.31 4.45
C GLU A 70 3.65 10.71 3.63
N ALA A 71 3.79 10.85 2.30
CA ALA A 71 2.67 11.16 1.42
C ALA A 71 1.61 10.05 1.44
N PHE A 72 2.04 8.78 1.44
CA PHE A 72 1.13 7.65 1.56
C PHE A 72 0.37 7.67 2.88
N SER A 73 1.08 7.80 4.02
CA SER A 73 0.47 7.85 5.34
C SER A 73 -0.51 9.02 5.47
N PHE A 74 -0.13 10.21 4.99
CA PHE A 74 -1.02 11.37 4.98
C PHE A 74 -2.33 11.08 4.25
N ILE A 75 -2.26 10.49 3.05
CA ILE A 75 -3.46 10.15 2.26
C ILE A 75 -4.30 9.07 2.96
N MET A 76 -3.66 8.06 3.58
CA MET A 76 -4.35 6.95 4.24
C MET A 76 -4.94 7.33 5.62
N GLU A 77 -4.41 8.37 6.28
CA GLU A 77 -4.87 8.89 7.57
C GLU A 77 -5.94 9.99 7.45
N SER A 78 -6.25 10.45 6.24
CA SER A 78 -7.11 11.61 5.95
C SER A 78 -8.61 11.44 6.30
N ASP A 79 -8.96 10.53 7.20
CA ASP A 79 -10.34 10.25 7.62
C ASP A 79 -10.46 10.06 9.15
N LYS A 80 -9.82 10.95 9.92
CA LYS A 80 -10.14 11.20 11.33
C LYS A 80 -10.92 12.50 11.49
#